data_AF-A0A1G0DPN1-F1
#
_entry.id   AF-A0A1G0DPN1-F1
#
_cell.length_a   1.000
_cell.length_b   1.000
_cell.length_c   1.000
_cell.angle_alpha   90.00
_cell.angle_beta   90.00
_cell.angle_gamma   90.00
#
_symmetry.space_group_name_H-M   'P 1'
#
loop_
_entity.id
_entity.type
_entity.pdbx_description
1 polymer ?
#
loop_
_entity_poly.entity_id
_entity_poly.type
_entity_poly.pdbx_seq_one_letter_code
_entity_poly.pdbx_strand_id
1 'polypeptide(L)'
;MFSLQNQSAKLTSVNPRAEIHGDEHVMAADLKFEIKVSNDVLSEFDHALKSALYEKGNAAQGELIDEPGHLPSLRFPLMAPIGWGSELPGYETRIHHGIGGNSDISMDDCKVDKFTFEPQDGGTVVVRFRVIAHPGANDLGRLCEMIQQEVEMSLIEPESILP
;
A
#
# COMPACT_ATOMS: atom_id res chain seq x y z
N MET A 1 -9.89 4.17 -7.40
CA MET A 1 -9.41 4.69 -6.10
C MET A 1 -8.72 3.53 -5.43
N PHE A 2 -7.60 3.77 -4.74
CA PHE A 2 -6.75 2.69 -4.24
C PHE A 2 -7.34 2.11 -2.96
N SER A 3 -7.65 0.81 -2.96
CA SER A 3 -8.15 0.06 -1.82
C SER A 3 -7.54 -1.34 -1.80
N LEU A 4 -7.45 -1.94 -0.61
CA LEU A 4 -6.88 -3.27 -0.42
C LEU A 4 -7.82 -4.08 0.45
N GLN A 5 -8.03 -5.35 0.10
CA GLN A 5 -8.80 -6.27 0.90
C GLN A 5 -8.01 -7.54 1.13
N ASN A 6 -7.76 -7.86 2.40
CA ASN A 6 -7.06 -9.08 2.82
C ASN A 6 -5.71 -9.26 2.09
N GLN A 7 -5.01 -8.16 1.84
CA GLN A 7 -3.78 -8.11 1.08
C GLN A 7 -2.58 -8.51 1.97
N SER A 8 -1.78 -9.46 1.51
CA SER A 8 -0.46 -9.72 2.12
C SER A 8 0.43 -8.50 1.94
N ALA A 9 0.90 -7.95 3.05
CA ALA A 9 1.77 -6.78 3.09
C ALA A 9 2.86 -6.99 4.13
N LYS A 10 4.07 -6.56 3.81
CA LYS A 10 5.14 -6.48 4.78
C LYS A 10 5.02 -5.18 5.57
N LEU A 11 4.85 -5.25 6.89
CA LEU A 11 4.94 -4.09 7.77
C LEU A 11 6.42 -3.74 7.99
N THR A 12 6.96 -2.85 7.16
CA THR A 12 8.40 -2.56 7.15
C THR A 12 8.85 -1.69 8.33
N SER A 13 7.98 -0.87 8.90
CA SER A 13 8.33 0.07 9.96
C SER A 13 7.10 0.56 10.73
N VAL A 14 7.27 0.80 12.03
CA VAL A 14 6.32 1.47 12.91
C VAL A 14 7.08 2.59 13.62
N ASN A 15 6.66 3.84 13.45
CA ASN A 15 7.31 4.99 14.09
C ASN A 15 6.29 5.77 14.93
N PRO A 16 6.23 5.53 16.25
CA PRO A 16 5.41 6.33 17.15
C PRO A 16 5.88 7.79 17.19
N ARG A 17 4.93 8.73 17.24
CA ARG A 17 5.20 10.16 17.42
C ARG A 17 4.07 10.84 18.18
N ALA A 18 4.39 11.92 18.88
CA ALA A 18 3.39 12.82 19.42
C ALA A 18 2.98 13.82 18.32
N GLU A 19 1.69 13.88 18.02
CA GLU A 19 1.10 14.95 17.21
C GLU A 19 0.43 15.98 18.11
N ILE A 20 0.43 17.23 17.67
CA ILE A 20 -0.30 18.30 18.34
C ILE A 20 -1.65 18.40 17.63
N HIS A 21 -2.73 18.10 18.35
CA HIS A 21 -4.10 18.29 17.87
C HIS A 21 -4.77 19.35 18.74
N GLY A 22 -4.81 20.59 18.24
CA GLY A 22 -5.17 21.75 19.07
C GLY A 22 -4.11 22.02 20.14
N ASP A 23 -4.49 21.95 21.41
CA ASP A 23 -3.58 22.13 22.56
C ASP A 23 -3.16 20.79 23.20
N GLU A 24 -3.60 19.65 22.67
CA GLU A 24 -3.31 18.32 23.23
C GLU A 24 -2.31 17.53 22.38
N HIS A 25 -1.47 16.74 23.07
CA HIS A 25 -0.62 15.75 22.43
C HIS A 25 -1.38 14.45 22.24
N VAL A 26 -1.61 14.07 20.99
CA VAL A 26 -2.24 12.80 20.62
C VAL A 26 -1.16 11.85 20.11
N MET A 27 -1.23 10.59 20.52
CA MET A 27 -0.35 9.56 20.00
C MET A 27 -0.73 9.24 18.54
N ALA A 28 0.27 9.28 17.67
CA ALA A 28 0.17 8.84 16.29
C ALA A 28 1.29 7.86 15.97
N ALA A 29 1.13 7.07 14.92
CA ALA A 29 2.15 6.20 14.40
C ALA A 29 2.21 6.27 12.87
N ASP A 30 3.42 6.36 12.35
CA ASP A 30 3.68 6.19 10.93
C ASP A 30 3.99 4.70 10.68
N LEU A 31 3.05 3.99 10.07
CA LEU A 31 3.19 2.60 9.64
C LEU A 31 3.62 2.58 8.18
N LYS A 32 4.67 1.83 7.82
CA LYS A 32 5.11 1.70 6.42
C LYS A 32 4.88 0.30 5.92
N PHE A 33 4.12 0.16 4.84
CA PHE A 33 3.82 -1.11 4.23
C PHE A 33 4.52 -1.26 2.88
N GLU A 34 4.81 -2.49 2.53
CA GLU A 34 5.27 -2.91 1.21
C GLU A 34 4.37 -4.05 0.73
N ILE A 35 3.75 -3.90 -0.43
CA ILE A 35 2.96 -4.95 -1.10
C ILE A 35 3.57 -5.25 -2.46
N LYS A 36 3.38 -6.49 -2.93
CA LYS A 36 3.80 -6.93 -4.26
C LYS A 36 2.56 -7.40 -5.02
N VAL A 37 2.18 -6.66 -6.05
CA VAL A 37 0.90 -6.82 -6.76
C VAL A 37 1.06 -6.69 -8.28
N SER A 38 0.02 -7.02 -9.04
CA SER A 38 -0.03 -6.79 -10.50
C SER A 38 0.21 -5.31 -10.81
N ASN A 39 0.89 -5.02 -11.92
CA ASN A 39 1.07 -3.67 -12.43
C ASN A 39 -0.23 -2.97 -12.84
N ASP A 40 -1.36 -3.68 -12.88
CA ASP A 40 -2.69 -3.10 -13.08
C ASP A 40 -3.04 -2.06 -12.03
N VAL A 41 -2.55 -2.23 -10.79
CA VAL A 41 -2.76 -1.29 -9.67
C VAL A 41 -2.35 0.14 -10.01
N LEU A 42 -1.38 0.32 -10.91
CA LEU A 42 -0.92 1.65 -11.34
C LEU A 42 -2.05 2.46 -11.99
N SER A 43 -3.02 1.78 -12.61
CA SER A 43 -4.18 2.39 -13.25
C SER A 43 -5.17 2.98 -12.26
N GLU A 44 -5.11 2.57 -10.99
CA GLU A 44 -5.91 3.16 -9.91
C GLU A 44 -5.39 4.55 -9.49
N PHE A 45 -4.12 4.84 -9.81
CA PHE A 45 -3.47 6.13 -9.57
C PHE A 45 -3.51 7.04 -10.80
N ASP A 46 -3.17 6.49 -11.98
CA ASP A 46 -3.35 7.16 -13.27
C ASP A 46 -3.44 6.12 -14.40
N HIS A 47 -4.46 6.22 -15.24
CA HIS A 47 -4.70 5.34 -16.39
C HIS A 47 -3.51 5.19 -17.36
N ALA A 48 -2.62 6.18 -17.45
CA ALA A 48 -1.45 6.15 -18.34
C ALA A 48 -0.19 5.58 -17.66
N LEU A 49 -0.18 5.41 -16.33
CA LEU A 49 1.04 5.09 -15.59
C LEU A 49 1.56 3.69 -15.91
N LYS A 50 0.67 2.69 -16.03
CA LYS A 50 1.05 1.32 -16.41
C LYS A 50 1.75 1.29 -17.78
N SER A 51 1.15 1.90 -18.80
CA SER A 51 1.69 1.90 -20.16
C SER A 51 2.94 2.78 -20.33
N ALA A 52 3.12 3.77 -19.44
CA ALA A 52 4.32 4.59 -19.37
C ALA A 52 5.53 3.84 -18.78
N LEU A 53 5.30 2.84 -17.91
CA LEU A 53 6.38 2.11 -17.22
C LEU A 53 6.64 0.71 -17.78
N TYR A 54 5.63 0.10 -18.39
CA TYR A 54 5.69 -1.25 -18.93
C TYR A 54 5.41 -1.30 -20.43
N GLU A 55 5.93 -2.34 -21.07
CA GLU A 55 5.68 -2.66 -22.47
C GLU A 55 5.39 -4.15 -22.66
N LYS A 56 4.97 -4.49 -23.88
CA LYS A 56 4.76 -5.88 -24.25
C LYS A 56 6.08 -6.64 -24.16
N GLY A 57 6.00 -7.91 -23.78
CA GLY A 57 7.13 -8.82 -23.81
C GLY A 57 7.78 -8.86 -25.18
N ASN A 58 9.12 -8.86 -25.22
CA ASN A 58 9.82 -9.14 -26.47
C ASN A 58 9.78 -10.65 -26.76
N ALA A 59 9.95 -11.03 -28.04
CA ALA A 59 9.91 -12.43 -28.47
C ALA A 59 10.96 -13.33 -27.78
N ALA A 60 11.99 -12.76 -27.14
CA ALA A 60 13.01 -13.50 -26.42
C ALA A 60 12.56 -13.99 -25.03
N GLN A 61 11.47 -13.44 -24.47
CA GLN A 61 10.92 -13.78 -23.16
C GLN A 61 9.78 -14.82 -23.21
N GLY A 62 9.54 -15.42 -24.38
CA GLY A 62 8.56 -16.48 -24.60
C GLY A 62 7.18 -15.93 -24.94
N GLU A 63 6.67 -16.30 -26.12
CA GLU A 63 5.33 -15.99 -26.66
C GLU A 63 4.17 -16.64 -25.87
N LEU A 64 4.25 -16.76 -24.54
CA LEU A 64 3.33 -17.65 -23.84
C LEU A 64 2.02 -17.00 -23.40
N ILE A 65 1.93 -15.67 -23.37
CA ILE A 65 0.69 -14.97 -22.95
C ILE A 65 0.45 -13.74 -23.84
N ASP A 66 -0.22 -13.94 -24.98
CA ASP A 66 -0.75 -12.85 -25.82
C ASP A 66 -2.15 -12.43 -25.34
N GLU A 67 -2.26 -12.12 -24.04
CA GLU A 67 -3.49 -11.60 -23.46
C GLU A 67 -3.57 -10.07 -23.65
N PRO A 68 -4.72 -9.53 -24.10
CA PRO A 68 -4.92 -8.09 -24.21
C PRO A 68 -4.66 -7.38 -22.87
N GLY A 69 -3.70 -6.45 -22.85
CA GLY A 69 -3.34 -5.67 -21.65
C GLY A 69 -2.19 -6.25 -20.82
N HIS A 70 -1.66 -7.41 -21.18
CA HIS A 70 -0.47 -7.98 -20.56
C HIS A 70 0.79 -7.18 -20.97
N LEU A 71 1.38 -6.44 -20.02
CA LEU A 71 2.60 -5.65 -20.21
C LEU A 71 3.66 -6.11 -19.19
N PRO A 72 4.39 -7.20 -19.46
CA PRO A 72 5.28 -7.81 -18.47
C PRO A 72 6.66 -7.16 -18.37
N SER A 73 7.11 -6.47 -19.43
CA SER A 73 8.50 -5.98 -19.52
C SER A 73 8.61 -4.52 -19.11
N LEU A 74 9.73 -4.16 -18.50
CA LEU A 74 10.01 -2.78 -18.08
C LEU A 74 10.51 -1.93 -19.24
N ARG A 75 9.95 -0.72 -19.42
CA ARG A 75 10.48 0.28 -20.36
C ARG A 75 11.80 0.89 -19.89
N PHE A 76 11.97 1.01 -18.56
CA PHE A 76 13.13 1.62 -17.94
C PHE A 76 13.72 0.70 -16.86
N PRO A 77 14.43 -0.38 -17.24
CA PRO A 77 14.91 -1.41 -16.29
C PRO A 77 15.89 -0.90 -15.22
N LEU A 78 16.54 0.24 -15.45
CA LEU A 78 17.50 0.85 -14.53
C LEU A 78 16.91 2.03 -13.74
N MET A 79 15.60 2.25 -13.84
CA MET A 79 14.92 3.35 -13.16
C MET A 79 14.84 3.05 -11.65
N ALA A 80 15.21 4.05 -10.84
CA ALA A 80 14.98 3.99 -9.40
C ALA A 80 13.46 3.99 -9.10
N PRO A 81 13.04 3.54 -7.90
CA PRO A 81 11.64 3.66 -7.49
C PRO A 81 11.12 5.09 -7.64
N ILE A 82 9.89 5.23 -8.15
CA ILE A 82 9.26 6.53 -8.39
C ILE A 82 8.33 6.89 -7.24
N GLY A 83 8.49 8.10 -6.69
CA GLY A 83 7.59 8.64 -5.69
C GLY A 83 6.28 9.14 -6.32
N TRP A 84 5.16 8.92 -5.63
CA TRP A 84 3.84 9.39 -6.05
C TRP A 84 3.20 10.22 -4.94
N GLY A 85 2.86 11.47 -5.27
CA GLY A 85 2.47 12.50 -4.30
C GLY A 85 1.00 12.47 -3.85
N SER A 86 0.26 11.39 -4.13
CA SER A 86 -1.13 11.28 -3.70
C SER A 86 -1.22 11.14 -2.18
N GLU A 87 -2.20 11.82 -1.59
CA GLU A 87 -2.58 11.67 -0.19
C GLU A 87 -4.05 11.26 -0.13
N LEU A 88 -4.34 10.21 0.65
CA LEU A 88 -5.66 9.61 0.76
C LEU A 88 -6.10 9.66 2.23
N PRO A 89 -6.83 10.72 2.65
CA PRO A 89 -7.30 10.87 4.02
C PRO A 89 -8.60 10.08 4.28
N GLY A 90 -8.89 9.82 5.56
CA GLY A 90 -10.16 9.24 6.02
C GLY A 90 -10.28 7.73 5.82
N TYR A 91 -9.18 7.03 5.53
CA TYR A 91 -9.20 5.59 5.32
C TYR A 91 -9.32 4.83 6.65
N GLU A 92 -10.00 3.68 6.63
CA GLU A 92 -9.82 2.69 7.69
C GLU A 92 -8.68 1.73 7.28
N THR A 93 -7.73 1.53 8.19
CA THR A 93 -6.68 0.51 8.04
C THR A 93 -6.91 -0.61 9.04
N ARG A 94 -7.05 -1.84 8.53
CA ARG A 94 -7.21 -3.03 9.35
C ARG A 94 -6.06 -3.99 9.13
N ILE A 95 -5.39 -4.41 10.19
CA ILE A 95 -4.42 -5.52 10.15
C ILE A 95 -5.10 -6.74 10.75
N HIS A 96 -5.27 -7.77 9.92
CA HIS A 96 -5.92 -9.01 10.32
C HIS A 96 -4.99 -9.83 11.20
N HIS A 97 -5.45 -10.16 12.39
CA HIS A 97 -4.66 -10.89 13.37
C HIS A 97 -5.49 -11.96 14.08
N GLY A 98 -4.87 -13.13 14.27
CA GLY A 98 -5.54 -14.30 14.85
C GLY A 98 -6.53 -14.96 13.90
N ILE A 99 -7.40 -15.81 14.45
CA ILE A 99 -8.42 -16.55 13.69
C ILE A 99 -9.78 -15.88 13.92
N GLY A 100 -10.43 -15.45 12.84
CA GLY A 100 -11.83 -14.99 12.88
C GLY A 100 -12.04 -13.51 13.25
N GLY A 101 -11.06 -12.63 13.03
CA GLY A 101 -11.23 -11.16 13.08
C GLY A 101 -11.27 -10.53 14.47
N ASN A 102 -11.52 -11.30 15.54
CA ASN A 102 -11.65 -10.78 16.90
C ASN A 102 -10.36 -10.16 17.48
N SER A 103 -9.21 -10.37 16.83
CA SER A 103 -7.94 -9.77 17.26
C SER A 103 -7.39 -8.78 16.25
N ASP A 104 -8.18 -8.41 15.24
CA ASP A 104 -7.81 -7.43 14.22
C ASP A 104 -7.49 -6.09 14.87
N ILE A 105 -6.43 -5.45 14.39
CA ILE A 105 -6.07 -4.09 14.77
C ILE A 105 -6.71 -3.17 13.75
N SER A 106 -7.78 -2.48 14.14
CA SER A 106 -8.50 -1.52 13.28
C SER A 106 -8.14 -0.10 13.69
N MET A 107 -7.82 0.75 12.72
CA MET A 107 -7.45 2.14 12.91
C MET A 107 -8.27 2.99 11.93
N ASP A 108 -9.13 3.84 12.46
CA ASP A 108 -9.98 4.74 11.69
C ASP A 108 -9.26 6.06 11.40
N ASP A 109 -9.83 6.86 10.49
CA ASP A 109 -9.35 8.20 10.09
C ASP A 109 -7.85 8.24 9.75
N CYS A 110 -7.37 7.18 9.11
CA CYS A 110 -5.98 7.09 8.68
C CYS A 110 -5.75 7.93 7.42
N LYS A 111 -4.53 8.48 7.30
CA LYS A 111 -4.04 9.07 6.05
C LYS A 111 -3.03 8.15 5.38
N VAL A 112 -3.29 7.77 4.14
CA VAL A 112 -2.34 6.99 3.32
C VAL A 112 -1.56 7.93 2.40
N ASP A 113 -0.24 7.94 2.51
CA ASP A 113 0.64 8.82 1.73
C ASP A 113 2.00 8.18 1.41
N LYS A 114 2.92 8.97 0.85
CA LYS A 114 4.30 8.57 0.50
C LYS A 114 4.35 7.29 -0.35
N PHE A 115 3.46 7.21 -1.32
CA PHE A 115 3.47 6.13 -2.29
C PHE A 115 4.80 6.11 -3.04
N THR A 116 5.34 4.92 -3.24
CA THR A 116 6.49 4.67 -4.11
C THR A 116 6.21 3.42 -4.93
N PHE A 117 6.41 3.50 -6.23
CA PHE A 117 6.29 2.36 -7.14
C PHE A 117 7.67 1.91 -7.57
N GLU A 118 7.94 0.62 -7.40
CA GLU A 118 9.14 -0.02 -7.91
C GLU A 118 8.72 -1.12 -8.90
N PRO A 119 8.67 -0.79 -10.20
CA PRO A 119 8.36 -1.75 -11.25
C PRO A 119 9.34 -2.93 -11.28
N GLN A 120 8.83 -4.14 -11.50
CA GLN A 120 9.60 -5.38 -11.66
C GLN A 120 9.24 -6.06 -12.98
N ASP A 121 10.19 -6.78 -13.58
CA ASP A 121 9.89 -7.67 -14.70
C ASP A 121 8.83 -8.71 -14.35
N GLY A 122 8.08 -9.18 -15.36
CA GLY A 122 6.96 -10.10 -15.18
C GLY A 122 5.65 -9.40 -14.81
N GLY A 123 5.55 -8.08 -15.03
CA GLY A 123 4.31 -7.32 -14.84
C GLY A 123 3.91 -7.14 -13.38
N THR A 124 4.88 -7.19 -12.47
CA THR A 124 4.66 -6.99 -11.03
C THR A 124 5.19 -5.62 -10.62
N VAL A 125 4.55 -4.99 -9.64
CA VAL A 125 5.04 -3.77 -9.00
C VAL A 125 5.13 -3.96 -7.50
N VAL A 126 6.23 -3.50 -6.90
CA VAL A 126 6.31 -3.34 -5.46
C VAL A 126 5.80 -1.94 -5.12
N VAL A 127 4.70 -1.87 -4.37
CA VAL A 127 4.10 -0.61 -3.91
C VAL A 127 4.46 -0.44 -2.45
N ARG A 128 5.09 0.69 -2.13
CA ARG A 128 5.33 1.11 -0.75
C ARG A 128 4.50 2.32 -0.43
N PHE A 129 3.95 2.37 0.77
CA PHE A 129 3.16 3.51 1.23
C PHE A 129 3.27 3.62 2.75
N ARG A 130 2.90 4.79 3.26
CA ARG A 130 2.79 5.06 4.69
C ARG A 130 1.33 5.25 5.05
N VAL A 131 0.92 4.64 6.15
CA VAL A 131 -0.33 4.92 6.84
C VAL A 131 0.01 5.72 8.10
N ILE A 132 -0.52 6.93 8.20
CA ILE A 132 -0.52 7.70 9.45
C ILE A 132 -1.79 7.28 10.19
N ALA A 133 -1.62 6.70 11.37
CA ALA A 133 -2.69 6.12 12.17
C ALA A 133 -2.62 6.56 13.63
N HIS A 134 -3.73 6.36 14.35
CA HIS A 134 -3.87 6.68 15.77
C HIS A 134 -4.19 5.41 16.60
N PRO A 135 -3.26 4.43 16.67
CA PRO A 135 -3.52 3.19 17.38
C PRO A 135 -3.61 3.41 18.90
N GLY A 136 -4.43 2.60 19.57
CA GLY A 136 -4.42 2.51 21.03
C GLY A 136 -3.07 1.99 21.55
N ALA A 137 -2.76 2.28 22.82
CA ALA A 137 -1.45 1.93 23.40
C ALA A 137 -1.13 0.41 23.34
N ASN A 138 -2.13 -0.45 23.55
CA ASN A 138 -1.96 -1.91 23.45
C ASN A 138 -1.68 -2.36 22.00
N ASP A 139 -2.37 -1.75 21.03
CA ASP A 139 -2.20 -2.10 19.62
C ASP A 139 -0.86 -1.63 19.08
N LEU A 140 -0.36 -0.49 19.55
CA LEU A 140 0.98 -0.02 19.19
C LEU A 140 2.08 -1.02 19.57
N GLY A 141 1.97 -1.63 20.76
CA GLY A 141 2.90 -2.69 21.18
C GLY A 141 2.90 -3.88 20.22
N ARG A 142 1.71 -4.34 19.82
CA ARG A 142 1.54 -5.43 18.85
C ARG A 142 2.08 -5.07 17.47
N LEU A 143 1.81 -3.85 17.00
CA LEU A 143 2.34 -3.35 15.72
C LEU A 143 3.87 -3.37 15.71
N CYS A 144 4.51 -2.98 16.82
CA CYS A 144 5.96 -3.04 16.96
C CYS A 144 6.51 -4.47 16.90
N GLU A 145 5.80 -5.46 17.44
CA GLU A 145 6.17 -6.87 17.33
C GLU A 145 6.09 -7.40 15.89
N MET A 146 5.26 -6.81 15.04
CA MET A 146 5.04 -7.18 13.64
C MET A 146 6.03 -6.53 12.65
N ILE A 147 6.97 -5.71 13.12
CA ILE A 147 7.96 -5.05 12.23
C ILE A 147 8.77 -6.10 11.45
N GLN A 148 8.91 -5.87 10.14
CA GLN A 148 9.53 -6.74 9.15
C GLN A 148 8.81 -8.08 8.90
N GLN A 149 7.61 -8.29 9.44
CA GLN A 149 6.78 -9.46 9.19
C GLN A 149 5.79 -9.21 8.05
N GLU A 150 5.38 -10.30 7.39
CA GLU A 150 4.19 -10.31 6.54
C GLU A 150 2.95 -10.30 7.43
N VAL A 151 2.02 -9.41 7.10
CA VAL A 151 0.70 -9.31 7.72
C VAL A 151 -0.35 -9.33 6.62
N GLU A 152 -1.56 -9.75 6.96
CA GLU A 152 -2.71 -9.58 6.09
C GLU A 152 -3.39 -8.26 6.47
N MET A 153 -3.63 -7.37 5.50
CA MET A 153 -4.21 -6.05 5.78
C MET A 153 -5.28 -5.64 4.78
N SER A 154 -6.16 -4.75 5.23
CA SER A 154 -7.14 -4.08 4.39
C SER A 154 -6.99 -2.56 4.51
N LEU A 155 -7.12 -1.87 3.38
CA LEU A 155 -7.26 -0.42 3.26
C LEU A 155 -8.65 -0.14 2.69
N ILE A 156 -9.52 0.40 3.54
CA ILE A 156 -10.93 0.61 3.23
C ILE A 156 -11.13 2.11 3.02
N GLU A 157 -11.73 2.46 1.88
CA GLU A 157 -12.03 3.85 1.52
C GLU A 157 -13.06 4.45 2.48
N PRO A 158 -13.00 5.76 2.77
CA PRO A 158 -14.05 6.43 3.54
C PRO A 158 -15.41 6.27 2.84
N GLU A 159 -16.47 6.08 3.62
CA GLU A 159 -17.82 6.20 3.07
C GLU A 159 -17.99 7.59 2.44
N SER A 160 -18.32 7.64 1.15
CA SER A 160 -18.75 8.87 0.50
C SER A 160 -20.01 9.35 1.21
N ILE A 161 -19.88 10.38 2.04
CA ILE A 161 -21.05 11.15 2.48
C ILE A 161 -21.58 11.84 1.22
N LEU A 162 -22.52 11.20 0.52
CA LEU A 162 -23.26 11.85 -0.57
C LEU A 162 -23.90 13.12 0.00
N PRO A 163 -23.69 14.29 -0.62
CA PRO A 163 -24.37 15.52 -0.23
C PRO A 163 -25.88 15.44 -0.44
#